data_AF-A0A6M8VPV1-F1
#
_entry.id   AF-A0A6M8VPV1-F1
#
_cell.length_a   1.000
_cell.length_b   1.000
_cell.length_c   1.000
_cell.angle_alpha   90.00
_cell.angle_beta   90.00
_cell.angle_gamma   90.00
#
_symmetry.space_group_name_H-M   'P 1'
#
loop_
_entity.id
_entity.type
_entity.pdbx_description
1 polymer ?
#
loop_
_entity_poly.entity_id
_entity_poly.type
_entity_poly.pdbx_seq_one_letter_code
_entity_poly.pdbx_strand_id
1 'polypeptide(L)'
;MEEQVQASSPDKGSSGLYFWLLFLLLICGAVYAGWEEIQDANYQLQGKSEKDLFNESVKFERLQDVRTLILDTAGKGVKLSGKKVYWDINTDGFENAVDWIVKENAFVGIDKNKNGYIDDHSEIFGAAGVGAFDELAALDSNRDLMVDAQDERFGEIILWFDVNHNGRASKKEIWPASQAIRRFSLNQNVVYRWQDDLKKYSVLEVIKIRHSRPSMVAVKGYAELIDGRKVALEDWKLKFDLMNTLFRYQVSSPRVRSLPNLRGIGQIPSLAVAMELDSDAGDPNNILEKIERFHQKSLEEIFVNYEQTQNDFVQIFYRWARVDKVDPATRGENIDARQISLLEKVSGEPFRQLGFLQNPRPNAAHLSKQAFIKAADANAAQLIVQGAGRGLFLGQPRLSFASARLTYPARLDMDKVNELAMKARAKYGKREMLLFWVFVIKYLDSLIGIDKVHVQDLKNLDNAISQTVPGARIKSAMTYIEWEEHANRHTQFDFSTYSYH
;
A
#
# COMPACT_ATOMS: atom_id res chain seq x y z
N MET A 1 -10.29 1.04 49.51
CA MET A 1 -9.81 2.23 48.78
C MET A 1 -8.88 1.75 47.71
N GLU A 2 -9.11 2.23 46.51
CA GLU A 2 -8.76 1.62 45.22
C GLU A 2 -7.26 1.53 44.92
N GLU A 3 -6.97 0.52 44.09
CA GLU A 3 -5.86 0.38 43.16
C GLU A 3 -5.30 1.70 42.59
N GLN A 4 -3.98 1.83 42.62
CA GLN A 4 -3.24 2.39 41.48
C GLN A 4 -1.99 1.55 41.23
N VAL A 5 -2.17 0.54 40.38
CA VAL A 5 -1.07 -0.08 39.63
C VAL A 5 -0.75 0.89 38.49
N GLN A 6 0.49 1.41 38.49
CA GLN A 6 1.06 2.14 37.37
C GLN A 6 1.02 1.26 36.12
N ALA A 7 0.10 1.56 35.20
CA ALA A 7 0.16 1.08 33.83
C ALA A 7 1.36 1.75 33.15
N SER A 8 2.37 0.95 32.82
CA SER A 8 3.40 1.30 31.87
C SER A 8 2.76 1.76 30.55
N SER A 9 3.18 2.93 30.09
CA SER A 9 2.87 3.45 28.75
C SER A 9 3.14 2.37 27.70
N PRO A 10 2.18 2.02 26.82
CA PRO A 10 2.54 1.39 25.57
C PRO A 10 3.40 2.38 24.77
N ASP A 11 4.51 1.90 24.24
CA ASP A 11 5.39 2.61 23.32
C ASP A 11 4.57 3.41 22.29
N LYS A 12 4.74 4.74 22.30
CA LYS A 12 4.29 5.63 21.22
C LYS A 12 5.24 5.51 20.02
N GLY A 13 5.38 4.29 19.51
CA GLY A 13 6.33 3.91 18.48
C GLY A 13 5.68 3.34 17.22
N SER A 14 4.65 4.00 16.67
CA SER A 14 4.02 3.54 15.42
C SER A 14 3.31 4.62 14.58
N SER A 15 3.40 5.90 14.94
CA SER A 15 2.52 6.94 14.37
C SER A 15 2.93 7.51 13.01
N GLY A 16 4.16 7.34 12.53
CA GLY A 16 4.59 7.98 11.26
C GLY A 16 4.02 7.37 9.98
N LEU A 17 3.94 6.04 9.91
CA LEU A 17 3.38 5.32 8.75
C LEU A 17 1.87 5.18 8.84
N TYR A 18 1.30 5.03 10.04
CA TYR A 18 -0.16 4.91 10.21
C TYR A 18 -0.90 6.22 9.91
N PHE A 19 -0.32 7.39 10.20
CA PHE A 19 -0.91 8.68 9.85
C PHE A 19 -0.83 8.96 8.34
N TRP A 20 0.26 8.50 7.70
CA TRP A 20 0.47 8.58 6.25
C TRP A 20 -0.38 7.60 5.44
N LEU A 21 -0.60 6.38 5.94
CA LEU A 21 -1.53 5.41 5.38
C LEU A 21 -2.98 5.89 5.52
N LEU A 22 -3.36 6.50 6.64
CA LEU A 22 -4.68 7.15 6.77
C LEU A 22 -4.88 8.28 5.76
N PHE A 23 -3.82 9.02 5.39
CA PHE A 23 -3.86 10.10 4.41
C PHE A 23 -4.03 9.59 2.97
N LEU A 24 -3.36 8.50 2.58
CA LEU A 24 -3.56 7.82 1.30
C LEU A 24 -4.94 7.13 1.19
N LEU A 25 -5.43 6.56 2.30
CA LEU A 25 -6.77 5.97 2.41
C LEU A 25 -7.88 7.03 2.30
N LEU A 26 -7.65 8.24 2.81
CA LEU A 26 -8.54 9.41 2.63
C LEU A 26 -8.63 9.88 1.16
N ILE A 27 -7.66 9.53 0.31
CA ILE A 27 -7.54 10.02 -1.07
C ILE A 27 -7.97 8.96 -2.08
N CYS A 28 -7.67 7.68 -1.83
CA CYS A 28 -8.11 6.58 -2.70
C CYS A 28 -9.56 6.14 -2.42
N GLY A 29 -10.11 6.49 -1.25
CA GLY A 29 -11.54 6.41 -0.93
C GLY A 29 -12.06 7.76 -0.42
N ALA A 30 -12.20 8.75 -1.30
CA ALA A 30 -12.49 10.13 -0.90
C ALA A 30 -13.87 10.31 -0.25
N VAL A 31 -13.92 10.39 1.08
CA VAL A 31 -14.71 11.41 1.81
C VAL A 31 -13.94 11.81 3.08
N TYR A 32 -13.16 12.90 3.04
CA TYR A 32 -13.28 14.01 3.99
C TYR A 32 -12.46 15.22 3.55
N ALA A 33 -13.18 16.24 3.07
CA ALA A 33 -12.83 17.64 3.33
C ALA A 33 -13.06 17.90 4.82
N GLY A 34 -12.29 18.80 5.44
CA GLY A 34 -12.38 19.07 6.87
C GLY A 34 -13.80 19.50 7.31
N TRP A 35 -14.16 19.26 8.57
CA TRP A 35 -15.49 19.58 9.13
C TRP A 35 -15.91 21.06 8.95
N GLU A 36 -14.99 21.99 8.71
CA GLU A 36 -15.31 23.40 8.39
C GLU A 36 -15.65 23.65 6.90
N GLU A 37 -15.30 22.73 5.97
CA GLU A 37 -15.60 22.82 4.53
C GLU A 37 -16.94 22.16 4.13
N ILE A 38 -17.63 21.51 5.08
CA ILE A 38 -18.91 20.82 4.86
C ILE A 38 -20.08 21.80 4.67
N GLN A 39 -19.98 23.04 5.15
CA GLN A 39 -21.03 24.03 4.92
C GLN A 39 -21.14 24.47 3.44
N ASP A 40 -20.05 24.45 2.69
CA ASP A 40 -20.03 24.79 1.25
C ASP A 40 -20.36 23.59 0.34
N ALA A 41 -20.17 22.35 0.82
CA ALA A 41 -20.44 21.13 0.05
C ALA A 41 -21.94 20.91 -0.24
N ASN A 42 -22.84 21.56 0.48
CA ASN A 42 -24.28 21.52 0.21
C ASN A 42 -24.65 22.12 -1.16
N TYR A 43 -23.79 22.94 -1.78
CA TYR A 43 -24.07 23.55 -3.09
C TYR A 43 -23.62 22.69 -4.29
N GLN A 44 -22.79 21.65 -4.08
CA GLN A 44 -22.17 20.85 -5.16
C GLN A 44 -22.64 19.39 -5.21
N LEU A 45 -23.45 18.97 -4.23
CA LEU A 45 -24.12 17.67 -4.19
C LEU A 45 -25.41 17.77 -5.02
N GLN A 46 -25.34 17.35 -6.29
CA GLN A 46 -26.49 17.25 -7.20
C GLN A 46 -27.58 16.30 -6.67
N GLY A 47 -28.34 16.70 -5.64
CA GLY A 47 -29.58 16.07 -5.21
C GLY A 47 -29.52 14.62 -4.67
N LYS A 48 -28.33 14.03 -4.45
CA LYS A 48 -28.22 12.68 -3.89
C LYS A 48 -28.24 12.70 -2.37
N SER A 49 -29.03 11.80 -1.78
CA SER A 49 -29.13 11.65 -0.33
C SER A 49 -27.95 10.85 0.24
N GLU A 50 -27.67 11.00 1.53
CA GLU A 50 -26.68 10.18 2.27
C GLU A 50 -26.91 8.66 2.08
N LYS A 51 -28.18 8.27 1.92
CA LYS A 51 -28.62 6.91 1.63
C LYS A 51 -28.15 6.41 0.25
N ASP A 52 -28.06 7.27 -0.75
CA ASP A 52 -27.59 6.90 -2.09
C ASP A 52 -26.07 6.66 -2.09
N LEU A 53 -25.32 7.53 -1.40
CA LEU A 53 -23.88 7.37 -1.20
C LEU A 53 -23.54 6.12 -0.38
N PHE A 54 -24.37 5.79 0.60
CA PHE A 54 -24.28 4.56 1.38
C PHE A 54 -24.55 3.30 0.53
N ASN A 55 -25.62 3.30 -0.27
CA ASN A 55 -25.92 2.15 -1.14
C ASN A 55 -24.84 1.94 -2.21
N GLU A 56 -24.20 3.01 -2.67
CA GLU A 56 -23.08 2.96 -3.61
C GLU A 56 -21.82 2.42 -2.93
N SER A 57 -21.46 2.88 -1.72
CA SER A 57 -20.32 2.33 -0.98
C SER A 57 -20.48 0.83 -0.69
N VAL A 58 -21.70 0.38 -0.41
CA VAL A 58 -22.04 -1.03 -0.22
C VAL A 58 -21.89 -1.86 -1.50
N LYS A 59 -22.21 -1.30 -2.68
CA LYS A 59 -22.03 -1.98 -3.98
C LYS A 59 -20.55 -2.18 -4.32
N PHE A 60 -19.69 -1.19 -4.05
CA PHE A 60 -18.25 -1.30 -4.28
C PHE A 60 -17.61 -2.37 -3.39
N GLU A 61 -18.06 -2.50 -2.14
CA GLU A 61 -17.51 -3.51 -1.23
C GLU A 61 -17.91 -4.94 -1.57
N ARG A 62 -18.99 -5.16 -2.34
CA ARG A 62 -19.28 -6.50 -2.88
C ARG A 62 -18.20 -7.01 -3.84
N LEU A 63 -17.49 -6.12 -4.53
CA LEU A 63 -16.41 -6.49 -5.47
C LEU A 63 -15.11 -6.86 -4.76
N GLN A 64 -14.94 -6.50 -3.49
CA GLN A 64 -13.81 -6.89 -2.64
C GLN A 64 -14.20 -7.85 -1.52
N ASP A 65 -15.40 -8.42 -1.61
CA ASP A 65 -15.87 -9.44 -0.71
C ASP A 65 -15.22 -10.79 -1.09
N VAL A 66 -13.92 -10.92 -0.80
CA VAL A 66 -13.22 -12.20 -0.95
C VAL A 66 -13.47 -13.05 0.30
N ARG A 67 -14.00 -14.25 0.07
CA ARG A 67 -14.33 -15.24 1.09
C ARG A 67 -13.31 -16.37 1.09
N THR A 68 -13.35 -17.22 2.10
CA THR A 68 -12.44 -18.36 2.17
C THR A 68 -13.12 -19.47 2.97
N LEU A 69 -13.30 -20.65 2.36
CA LEU A 69 -13.83 -21.80 3.08
C LEU A 69 -12.72 -22.48 3.89
N ILE A 70 -12.93 -22.57 5.20
CA ILE A 70 -11.93 -23.07 6.14
C ILE A 70 -12.52 -24.22 6.96
N LEU A 71 -11.78 -25.31 7.01
CA LEU A 71 -12.13 -26.52 7.75
C LEU A 71 -11.30 -26.63 9.03
N ASP A 72 -11.99 -26.86 10.15
CA ASP A 72 -11.37 -27.15 11.44
C ASP A 72 -11.11 -28.65 11.63
N THR A 73 -9.96 -29.14 11.17
CA THR A 73 -9.70 -30.59 11.26
C THR A 73 -9.41 -31.08 12.68
N ALA A 74 -9.04 -30.20 13.59
CA ALA A 74 -8.75 -30.53 14.98
C ALA A 74 -9.99 -30.54 15.89
N GLY A 75 -11.16 -30.06 15.42
CA GLY A 75 -12.37 -29.96 16.20
C GLY A 75 -12.31 -28.94 17.35
N LYS A 76 -11.45 -27.91 17.22
CA LYS A 76 -11.22 -26.87 18.24
C LYS A 76 -11.69 -25.47 17.80
N GLY A 77 -12.46 -25.40 16.72
CA GLY A 77 -12.84 -24.19 16.01
C GLY A 77 -11.74 -23.70 15.05
N VAL A 78 -12.15 -22.91 14.05
CA VAL A 78 -11.21 -22.22 13.16
C VAL A 78 -10.52 -21.08 13.92
N LYS A 79 -9.20 -20.94 13.74
CA LYS A 79 -8.36 -19.96 14.44
C LYS A 79 -7.36 -19.31 13.51
N LEU A 80 -7.04 -18.06 13.81
CA LEU A 80 -5.95 -17.32 13.19
C LEU A 80 -4.65 -17.55 13.96
N SER A 81 -3.55 -17.60 13.23
CA SER A 81 -2.19 -17.81 13.75
C SER A 81 -1.57 -16.57 14.40
N GLY A 82 -2.15 -15.38 14.16
CA GLY A 82 -1.55 -14.09 14.49
C GLY A 82 -0.38 -13.69 13.58
N LYS A 83 -0.06 -14.51 12.56
CA LYS A 83 0.95 -14.21 11.55
C LYS A 83 0.31 -13.64 10.29
N LYS A 84 1.10 -12.88 9.56
CA LYS A 84 0.81 -12.45 8.20
C LYS A 84 1.53 -13.35 7.20
N VAL A 85 0.80 -13.82 6.20
CA VAL A 85 1.34 -14.62 5.09
C VAL A 85 1.00 -13.92 3.79
N TYR A 86 1.94 -13.90 2.84
CA TYR A 86 1.70 -13.33 1.51
C TYR A 86 0.96 -14.36 0.65
N TRP A 87 -0.25 -14.01 0.22
CA TRP A 87 -1.12 -14.82 -0.62
C TRP A 87 -1.87 -13.92 -1.63
N ASP A 88 -1.97 -14.34 -2.88
CA ASP A 88 -2.74 -13.62 -3.90
C ASP A 88 -4.25 -13.87 -3.70
N ILE A 89 -4.79 -13.21 -2.68
CA ILE A 89 -6.17 -13.38 -2.23
C ILE A 89 -7.17 -12.77 -3.21
N ASN A 90 -6.79 -11.71 -3.93
CA ASN A 90 -7.66 -11.01 -4.87
C ASN A 90 -7.39 -11.38 -6.35
N THR A 91 -6.47 -12.31 -6.61
CA THR A 91 -6.14 -12.86 -7.95
C THR A 91 -5.64 -11.80 -8.94
N ASP A 92 -4.91 -10.79 -8.47
CA ASP A 92 -4.38 -9.72 -9.32
C ASP A 92 -2.90 -9.91 -9.72
N GLY A 93 -2.30 -11.04 -9.31
CA GLY A 93 -0.90 -11.38 -9.54
C GLY A 93 0.04 -10.82 -8.47
N PHE A 94 -0.46 -10.10 -7.47
CA PHE A 94 0.31 -9.60 -6.33
C PHE A 94 -0.17 -10.23 -5.04
N GLU A 95 0.74 -10.89 -4.32
CA GLU A 95 0.39 -11.49 -3.04
C GLU A 95 0.21 -10.42 -1.96
N ASN A 96 -0.93 -10.39 -1.29
CA ASN A 96 -1.22 -9.47 -0.19
C ASN A 96 -0.79 -10.04 1.16
N ALA A 97 -0.44 -9.19 2.12
CA ALA A 97 -0.23 -9.64 3.50
C ALA A 97 -1.57 -9.99 4.19
N VAL A 98 -1.93 -11.27 4.23
CA VAL A 98 -3.20 -11.79 4.76
C VAL A 98 -3.05 -12.27 6.20
N ASP A 99 -4.05 -12.02 7.06
CA ASP A 99 -4.23 -12.75 8.33
C ASP A 99 -4.37 -14.25 8.01
N TRP A 100 -3.56 -15.07 8.66
CA TRP A 100 -3.48 -16.47 8.27
C TRP A 100 -4.02 -17.43 9.32
N ILE A 101 -4.55 -18.57 8.88
CA ILE A 101 -5.03 -19.63 9.76
C ILE A 101 -3.90 -20.36 10.48
N VAL A 102 -4.23 -21.05 11.56
CA VAL A 102 -3.32 -22.00 12.20
C VAL A 102 -3.16 -23.26 11.34
N LYS A 103 -2.00 -23.92 11.46
CA LYS A 103 -1.65 -25.15 10.70
C LYS A 103 -2.60 -26.33 10.89
N GLU A 104 -3.41 -26.35 11.95
CA GLU A 104 -4.41 -27.38 12.21
C GLU A 104 -5.74 -27.16 11.44
N ASN A 105 -5.88 -26.00 10.78
CA ASN A 105 -7.01 -25.73 9.89
C ASN A 105 -6.56 -25.84 8.44
N ALA A 106 -7.50 -26.10 7.54
CA ALA A 106 -7.25 -26.21 6.12
C ALA A 106 -8.11 -25.25 5.32
N PHE A 107 -7.54 -24.67 4.27
CA PHE A 107 -8.31 -24.10 3.18
C PHE A 107 -8.94 -25.22 2.36
N VAL A 108 -10.18 -25.00 1.92
CA VAL A 108 -10.92 -25.96 1.08
C VAL A 108 -11.04 -25.39 -0.33
N GLY A 109 -10.73 -26.20 -1.33
CA GLY A 109 -10.71 -25.76 -2.72
C GLY A 109 -10.70 -26.89 -3.74
N ILE A 110 -10.48 -26.52 -5.00
CA ILE A 110 -10.28 -27.42 -6.14
C ILE A 110 -9.07 -26.90 -6.92
N ASP A 111 -8.09 -27.77 -7.17
CA ASP A 111 -7.02 -27.53 -8.14
C ASP A 111 -7.64 -27.51 -9.55
N LYS A 112 -7.95 -26.31 -10.03
CA LYS A 112 -8.70 -26.10 -11.29
C LYS A 112 -7.81 -26.36 -12.50
N ASN A 113 -6.52 -26.05 -12.38
CA ASN A 113 -5.57 -26.20 -13.49
C ASN A 113 -4.87 -27.57 -13.51
N LYS A 114 -5.11 -28.42 -12.49
CA LYS A 114 -4.61 -29.79 -12.33
C LYS A 114 -3.08 -29.87 -12.23
N ASN A 115 -2.43 -28.84 -11.69
CA ASN A 115 -0.97 -28.82 -11.54
C ASN A 115 -0.49 -29.51 -10.24
N GLY A 116 -1.41 -29.89 -9.36
CA GLY A 116 -1.17 -30.61 -8.10
C GLY A 116 -0.95 -29.72 -6.88
N TYR A 117 -1.28 -28.42 -6.96
CA TYR A 117 -1.10 -27.43 -5.90
C TYR A 117 -2.28 -26.44 -5.89
N ILE A 118 -2.30 -25.52 -4.92
CA ILE A 118 -3.16 -24.33 -4.94
C ILE A 118 -2.23 -23.14 -5.19
N ASP A 119 -2.37 -22.48 -6.33
CA ASP A 119 -1.47 -21.39 -6.73
C ASP A 119 -1.92 -20.02 -6.23
N ASP A 120 -3.23 -19.78 -6.29
CA ASP A 120 -3.87 -18.52 -5.91
C ASP A 120 -5.30 -18.75 -5.42
N HIS A 121 -5.98 -17.67 -5.06
CA HIS A 121 -7.33 -17.75 -4.49
C HIS A 121 -8.40 -18.21 -5.48
N SER A 122 -8.13 -18.26 -6.79
CA SER A 122 -9.07 -18.79 -7.77
C SER A 122 -9.34 -20.28 -7.56
N GLU A 123 -8.49 -21.00 -6.83
CA GLU A 123 -8.61 -22.43 -6.54
C GLU A 123 -9.17 -22.73 -5.13
N ILE A 124 -9.32 -21.71 -4.29
CA ILE A 124 -9.95 -21.81 -2.96
C ILE A 124 -11.42 -21.40 -3.08
N PHE A 125 -12.32 -22.07 -2.36
CA PHE A 125 -13.73 -21.68 -2.35
C PHE A 125 -13.94 -20.29 -1.73
N GLY A 126 -14.67 -19.43 -2.44
CA GLY A 126 -15.03 -18.09 -1.98
C GLY A 126 -14.37 -16.96 -2.80
N ALA A 127 -14.42 -17.06 -4.13
CA ALA A 127 -13.92 -16.02 -5.01
C ALA A 127 -14.63 -14.67 -4.78
N ALA A 128 -14.04 -13.58 -5.31
CA ALA A 128 -14.54 -12.23 -5.12
C ALA A 128 -16.04 -12.10 -5.47
N GLY A 129 -16.85 -11.77 -4.46
CA GLY A 129 -18.29 -11.54 -4.62
C GLY A 129 -19.16 -12.80 -4.62
N VAL A 130 -18.59 -14.00 -4.43
CA VAL A 130 -19.31 -15.27 -4.32
C VAL A 130 -19.09 -15.86 -2.91
N GLY A 131 -20.17 -16.32 -2.27
CA GLY A 131 -20.08 -16.99 -0.97
C GLY A 131 -19.34 -18.32 -1.09
N ALA A 132 -18.50 -18.66 -0.12
CA ALA A 132 -17.69 -19.88 -0.20
C ALA A 132 -18.56 -21.16 -0.14
N PHE A 133 -19.67 -21.11 0.58
CA PHE A 133 -20.69 -22.17 0.57
C PHE A 133 -21.50 -22.23 -0.72
N ASP A 134 -21.67 -21.11 -1.44
CA ASP A 134 -22.40 -21.11 -2.72
C ASP A 134 -21.58 -21.85 -3.79
N GLU A 135 -20.26 -21.68 -3.79
CA GLU A 135 -19.37 -22.44 -4.67
C GLU A 135 -19.33 -23.93 -4.31
N LEU A 136 -19.33 -24.26 -3.00
CA LEU A 136 -19.44 -25.64 -2.57
C LEU A 136 -20.79 -26.26 -2.98
N ALA A 137 -21.89 -25.52 -2.84
CA ALA A 137 -23.22 -25.97 -3.22
C ALA A 137 -23.37 -26.26 -4.72
N ALA A 138 -22.55 -25.64 -5.56
CA ALA A 138 -22.51 -25.95 -6.99
C ALA A 138 -22.00 -27.38 -7.31
N LEU A 139 -21.45 -28.08 -6.32
CA LEU A 139 -20.99 -29.47 -6.47
C LEU A 139 -22.04 -30.51 -6.08
N ASP A 140 -23.14 -30.11 -5.42
CA ASP A 140 -24.25 -30.99 -5.05
C ASP A 140 -25.08 -31.33 -6.30
N SER A 141 -24.71 -32.44 -6.93
CA SER A 141 -25.24 -32.90 -8.21
C SER A 141 -26.58 -33.64 -8.05
N ASN A 142 -26.79 -34.29 -6.90
CA ASN A 142 -28.00 -35.04 -6.59
C ASN A 142 -29.06 -34.19 -5.83
N ARG A 143 -28.69 -32.98 -5.39
CA ARG A 143 -29.49 -31.98 -4.69
C ARG A 143 -30.00 -32.42 -3.32
N ASP A 144 -29.21 -33.19 -2.59
CA ASP A 144 -29.56 -33.67 -1.26
C ASP A 144 -29.09 -32.77 -0.10
N LEU A 145 -28.53 -31.60 -0.42
CA LEU A 145 -27.94 -30.61 0.49
C LEU A 145 -26.66 -31.11 1.19
N MET A 146 -26.04 -32.14 0.66
CA MET A 146 -24.72 -32.62 1.04
C MET A 146 -23.82 -32.60 -0.19
N VAL A 147 -22.52 -32.45 0.05
CA VAL A 147 -21.50 -32.67 -0.99
C VAL A 147 -20.66 -33.86 -0.53
N ASP A 148 -20.86 -35.01 -1.16
CA ASP A 148 -20.29 -36.29 -0.74
C ASP A 148 -19.97 -37.23 -1.91
N ALA A 149 -19.58 -38.49 -1.62
CA ALA A 149 -19.16 -39.44 -2.65
C ALA A 149 -20.25 -39.81 -3.68
N GLN A 150 -21.52 -39.43 -3.47
CA GLN A 150 -22.59 -39.54 -4.47
C GLN A 150 -22.53 -38.41 -5.52
N ASP A 151 -21.72 -37.38 -5.29
CA ASP A 151 -21.56 -36.26 -6.21
C ASP A 151 -20.39 -36.44 -7.19
N GLU A 152 -20.65 -36.11 -8.45
CA GLU A 152 -19.71 -36.31 -9.56
C GLU A 152 -18.34 -35.68 -9.31
N ARG A 153 -18.32 -34.54 -8.60
CA ARG A 153 -17.12 -33.71 -8.42
C ARG A 153 -16.56 -33.72 -7.00
N PHE A 154 -17.10 -34.52 -6.09
CA PHE A 154 -16.59 -34.60 -4.71
C PHE A 154 -15.12 -35.03 -4.65
N GLY A 155 -14.70 -35.92 -5.55
CA GLY A 155 -13.31 -36.38 -5.66
C GLY A 155 -12.30 -35.28 -6.06
N GLU A 156 -12.76 -34.13 -6.54
CA GLU A 156 -11.91 -32.99 -6.92
C GLU A 156 -11.53 -32.10 -5.74
N ILE A 157 -12.25 -32.20 -4.61
CA ILE A 157 -12.05 -31.32 -3.46
C ILE A 157 -10.75 -31.65 -2.76
N ILE A 158 -9.95 -30.61 -2.49
CA ILE A 158 -8.69 -30.70 -1.76
C ILE A 158 -8.72 -29.85 -0.49
N LEU A 159 -7.92 -30.28 0.47
CA LEU A 159 -7.63 -29.58 1.72
C LEU A 159 -6.17 -29.11 1.69
N TRP A 160 -5.95 -27.81 1.84
CA TRP A 160 -4.61 -27.23 1.93
C TRP A 160 -4.29 -26.80 3.36
N PHE A 161 -3.30 -27.48 3.93
CA PHE A 161 -2.72 -27.16 5.24
C PHE A 161 -1.39 -26.45 5.03
N ASP A 162 -1.36 -25.13 5.09
CA ASP A 162 -0.09 -24.38 5.06
C ASP A 162 0.66 -24.53 6.40
N VAL A 163 1.30 -25.69 6.59
CA VAL A 163 1.95 -26.08 7.84
C VAL A 163 3.10 -25.14 8.20
N ASN A 164 3.78 -24.61 7.20
CA ASN A 164 4.97 -23.80 7.36
C ASN A 164 4.68 -22.28 7.31
N HIS A 165 3.46 -21.87 6.93
CA HIS A 165 2.99 -20.50 6.81
C HIS A 165 3.76 -19.66 5.77
N ASN A 166 4.05 -20.23 4.60
CA ASN A 166 4.74 -19.51 3.52
C ASN A 166 3.82 -19.08 2.36
N GLY A 167 2.52 -19.40 2.44
CA GLY A 167 1.55 -19.08 1.40
C GLY A 167 1.84 -19.78 0.08
N ARG A 168 2.52 -20.93 0.11
CA ARG A 168 2.82 -21.74 -1.08
C ARG A 168 2.43 -23.17 -0.79
N ALA A 169 1.38 -23.64 -1.45
CA ALA A 169 1.03 -25.04 -1.40
C ALA A 169 2.21 -25.89 -1.88
N SER A 170 2.52 -26.92 -1.11
CA SER A 170 3.37 -28.03 -1.55
C SER A 170 2.57 -29.33 -1.60
N LYS A 171 3.02 -30.33 -2.37
CA LYS A 171 2.35 -31.64 -2.46
C LYS A 171 2.19 -32.34 -1.11
N LYS A 172 3.01 -31.97 -0.11
CA LYS A 172 2.94 -32.52 1.26
C LYS A 172 1.89 -31.82 2.12
N GLU A 173 1.39 -30.69 1.66
CA GLU A 173 0.42 -29.82 2.34
C GLU A 173 -0.98 -29.92 1.71
N ILE A 174 -1.10 -30.59 0.56
CA ILE A 174 -2.36 -30.86 -0.11
C ILE A 174 -2.84 -32.28 0.20
N TRP A 175 -4.11 -32.39 0.58
CA TRP A 175 -4.75 -33.65 0.93
C TRP A 175 -6.09 -33.78 0.18
N PRO A 176 -6.37 -34.89 -0.51
CA PRO A 176 -7.70 -35.12 -1.08
C PRO A 176 -8.74 -35.16 0.03
N ALA A 177 -9.80 -34.35 -0.07
CA ALA A 177 -10.82 -34.29 0.97
C ALA A 177 -11.50 -35.64 1.19
N SER A 178 -11.70 -36.42 0.12
CA SER A 178 -12.27 -37.77 0.16
C SER A 178 -11.51 -38.78 1.04
N GLN A 179 -10.27 -38.48 1.47
CA GLN A 179 -9.51 -39.32 2.40
C GLN A 179 -9.83 -39.04 3.87
N ALA A 180 -10.43 -37.90 4.20
CA ALA A 180 -10.69 -37.49 5.58
C ALA A 180 -12.16 -37.10 5.82
N ILE A 181 -12.85 -36.63 4.78
CA ILE A 181 -14.20 -36.09 4.82
C ILE A 181 -15.16 -37.10 4.22
N ARG A 182 -16.21 -37.40 4.97
CA ARG A 182 -17.33 -38.21 4.49
C ARG A 182 -18.30 -37.38 3.67
N ARG A 183 -18.61 -36.17 4.15
CA ARG A 183 -19.51 -35.21 3.50
C ARG A 183 -19.31 -33.79 4.02
N PHE A 184 -19.55 -32.80 3.17
CA PHE A 184 -19.77 -31.42 3.60
C PHE A 184 -21.27 -31.15 3.65
N SER A 185 -21.76 -30.48 4.69
CA SER A 185 -23.16 -30.08 4.80
C SER A 185 -23.36 -28.69 4.22
N LEU A 186 -24.35 -28.52 3.33
CA LEU A 186 -24.76 -27.21 2.82
C LEU A 186 -25.70 -26.47 3.77
N ASN A 187 -26.19 -27.13 4.83
CA ASN A 187 -26.89 -26.44 5.92
C ASN A 187 -25.93 -25.50 6.64
N GLN A 188 -26.28 -24.21 6.60
CA GLN A 188 -25.41 -23.13 7.04
C GLN A 188 -26.17 -22.09 7.85
N ASN A 189 -25.46 -21.46 8.79
CA ASN A 189 -25.95 -20.38 9.61
C ASN A 189 -25.18 -19.11 9.26
N VAL A 190 -25.88 -18.13 8.69
CA VAL A 190 -25.30 -16.81 8.43
C VAL A 190 -25.06 -16.13 9.76
N VAL A 191 -23.79 -15.97 10.13
CA VAL A 191 -23.36 -15.30 11.37
C VAL A 191 -23.35 -13.79 11.16
N TYR A 192 -22.96 -13.36 9.97
CA TYR A 192 -22.69 -11.96 9.72
C TYR A 192 -23.26 -11.50 8.38
N ARG A 193 -24.20 -10.54 8.43
CA ARG A 193 -24.73 -9.82 7.26
C ARG A 193 -24.22 -8.40 7.25
N TRP A 194 -23.17 -8.18 6.47
CA TRP A 194 -22.46 -6.90 6.37
C TRP A 194 -23.41 -5.71 6.09
N GLN A 195 -24.43 -5.89 5.26
CA GLN A 195 -25.41 -4.84 4.93
C GLN A 195 -26.23 -4.31 6.11
N ASP A 196 -26.40 -5.09 7.18
CA ASP A 196 -27.26 -4.72 8.31
C ASP A 196 -26.51 -3.94 9.40
N ASP A 197 -25.20 -4.17 9.56
CA ASP A 197 -24.40 -3.44 10.54
C ASP A 197 -23.91 -2.09 10.03
N LEU A 198 -23.75 -1.91 8.72
CA LEU A 198 -23.27 -0.65 8.17
C LEU A 198 -24.26 0.48 8.24
N LYS A 199 -25.56 0.14 8.24
CA LYS A 199 -26.64 1.13 8.40
C LYS A 199 -26.50 1.93 9.70
N LYS A 200 -25.67 1.45 10.65
CA LYS A 200 -25.38 2.07 11.95
C LYS A 200 -24.16 3.00 11.92
N TYR A 201 -23.34 2.92 10.88
CA TYR A 201 -22.11 3.70 10.73
C TYR A 201 -22.33 4.82 9.71
N SER A 202 -21.77 6.01 9.99
CA SER A 202 -21.67 7.05 8.96
C SER A 202 -20.85 6.53 7.77
N VAL A 203 -21.07 7.10 6.57
CA VAL A 203 -20.30 6.76 5.36
C VAL A 203 -18.78 6.80 5.62
N LEU A 204 -18.33 7.72 6.48
CA LEU A 204 -16.93 7.90 6.88
C LEU A 204 -16.39 6.75 7.73
N GLU A 205 -17.20 6.27 8.65
CA GLU A 205 -16.86 5.12 9.49
C GLU A 205 -16.83 3.85 8.66
N VAL A 206 -17.76 3.69 7.72
CA VAL A 206 -17.73 2.56 6.76
C VAL A 206 -16.41 2.52 5.98
N ILE A 207 -15.94 3.68 5.49
CA ILE A 207 -14.67 3.81 4.77
C ILE A 207 -13.46 3.53 5.69
N LYS A 208 -13.43 4.07 6.92
CA LYS A 208 -12.34 3.79 7.89
C LYS A 208 -12.28 2.31 8.26
N ILE A 209 -13.45 1.68 8.40
CA ILE A 209 -13.56 0.27 8.73
C ILE A 209 -13.03 -0.57 7.55
N ARG A 210 -13.29 -0.20 6.28
CA ARG A 210 -12.92 -0.97 5.06
C ARG A 210 -11.50 -1.53 5.06
N HIS A 211 -10.49 -0.69 5.31
CA HIS A 211 -9.07 -1.10 5.27
C HIS A 211 -8.54 -1.64 6.60
N SER A 212 -9.33 -1.48 7.66
CA SER A 212 -8.93 -1.87 9.02
C SER A 212 -9.56 -3.18 9.48
N ARG A 213 -10.53 -3.72 8.73
CA ARG A 213 -11.43 -4.77 9.23
C ARG A 213 -10.66 -5.95 9.78
N PRO A 214 -10.99 -6.41 11.00
CA PRO A 214 -10.46 -7.68 11.46
C PRO A 214 -11.03 -8.81 10.60
N SER A 215 -10.27 -9.90 10.52
CA SER A 215 -10.78 -11.14 9.96
C SER A 215 -12.05 -11.59 10.70
N MET A 216 -13.05 -12.07 9.97
CA MET A 216 -14.37 -12.38 10.52
C MET A 216 -15.01 -13.60 9.86
N VAL A 217 -15.89 -14.27 10.62
CA VAL A 217 -16.70 -15.38 10.11
C VAL A 217 -17.99 -14.84 9.49
N ALA A 218 -18.23 -15.21 8.25
CA ALA A 218 -19.44 -14.90 7.50
C ALA A 218 -20.58 -15.82 7.85
N VAL A 219 -20.27 -17.11 7.75
CA VAL A 219 -21.22 -18.21 7.70
C VAL A 219 -20.56 -19.42 8.33
N LYS A 220 -21.33 -20.15 9.14
CA LYS A 220 -20.89 -21.37 9.80
C LYS A 220 -21.73 -22.55 9.34
N GLY A 221 -21.06 -23.61 8.96
CA GLY A 221 -21.63 -24.92 8.69
C GLY A 221 -20.79 -26.01 9.36
N TYR A 222 -20.87 -27.22 8.83
CA TYR A 222 -20.05 -28.32 9.29
C TYR A 222 -19.67 -29.28 8.15
N ALA A 223 -18.57 -29.98 8.34
CA ALA A 223 -18.25 -31.19 7.59
C ALA A 223 -18.31 -32.38 8.55
N GLU A 224 -18.57 -33.56 8.01
CA GLU A 224 -18.47 -34.81 8.77
C GLU A 224 -17.28 -35.61 8.25
N LEU A 225 -16.41 -35.99 9.18
CA LEU A 225 -15.25 -36.82 8.89
C LEU A 225 -15.66 -38.27 8.63
N ILE A 226 -14.77 -39.06 8.03
CA ILE A 226 -15.00 -40.50 7.78
C ILE A 226 -15.25 -41.27 9.10
N ASP A 227 -14.65 -40.82 10.21
CA ASP A 227 -14.87 -41.39 11.54
C ASP A 227 -16.22 -40.98 12.21
N GLY A 228 -17.04 -40.19 11.51
CA GLY A 228 -18.36 -39.74 11.97
C GLY A 228 -18.34 -38.49 12.86
N ARG A 229 -17.17 -37.94 13.20
CA ARG A 229 -17.11 -36.66 13.93
C ARG A 229 -17.55 -35.52 13.02
N LYS A 230 -18.35 -34.60 13.56
CA LYS A 230 -18.67 -33.31 12.92
C LYS A 230 -17.65 -32.26 13.33
N VAL A 231 -17.14 -31.53 12.35
CA VAL A 231 -16.15 -30.46 12.53
C VAL A 231 -16.62 -29.16 11.89
N ALA A 232 -16.13 -28.03 12.38
CA ALA A 232 -16.53 -26.73 11.85
C ALA A 232 -16.05 -26.55 10.40
N LEU A 233 -16.95 -26.04 9.57
CA LEU A 233 -16.68 -25.58 8.22
C LEU A 233 -17.17 -24.14 8.15
N GLU A 234 -16.28 -23.19 7.92
CA GLU A 234 -16.61 -21.77 8.08
C GLU A 234 -16.19 -20.98 6.84
N ASP A 235 -17.06 -20.09 6.39
CA ASP A 235 -16.74 -19.06 5.40
C ASP A 235 -16.17 -17.85 6.14
N TRP A 236 -14.91 -17.52 5.85
CA TRP A 236 -14.18 -16.44 6.45
C TRP A 236 -13.92 -15.29 5.47
N LYS A 237 -14.03 -14.07 5.98
CA LYS A 237 -13.39 -12.87 5.43
C LYS A 237 -12.05 -12.70 6.11
N LEU A 238 -10.97 -13.03 5.44
CA LEU A 238 -9.63 -12.79 5.99
C LEU A 238 -9.22 -11.34 5.74
N LYS A 239 -8.59 -10.71 6.72
CA LYS A 239 -8.02 -9.36 6.58
C LYS A 239 -6.75 -9.43 5.75
N PHE A 240 -6.70 -8.69 4.66
CA PHE A 240 -5.50 -8.50 3.86
C PHE A 240 -5.19 -7.02 3.66
N ASP A 241 -3.97 -6.73 3.22
CA ASP A 241 -3.48 -5.38 2.97
C ASP A 241 -3.16 -5.21 1.48
N LEU A 242 -3.93 -4.35 0.82
CA LEU A 242 -3.81 -4.06 -0.61
C LEU A 242 -2.53 -3.32 -0.97
N MET A 243 -1.87 -2.67 -0.02
CA MET A 243 -0.64 -1.90 -0.27
C MET A 243 0.60 -2.70 0.13
N ASN A 244 0.50 -3.51 1.19
CA ASN A 244 1.57 -4.39 1.65
C ASN A 244 1.57 -5.69 0.84
N THR A 245 2.12 -5.60 -0.37
CA THR A 245 2.13 -6.68 -1.35
C THR A 245 3.53 -7.22 -1.63
N LEU A 246 3.56 -8.38 -2.29
CA LEU A 246 4.75 -9.02 -2.80
C LEU A 246 4.45 -9.59 -4.19
N PHE A 247 5.17 -9.09 -5.21
CA PHE A 247 5.25 -9.75 -6.50
C PHE A 247 6.42 -10.73 -6.49
N ARG A 248 6.15 -12.04 -6.38
CA ARG A 248 7.21 -13.05 -6.29
C ARG A 248 7.85 -13.29 -7.65
N TYR A 249 9.03 -12.71 -7.83
CA TYR A 249 9.87 -12.93 -9.01
C TYR A 249 11.34 -13.02 -8.59
N GLN A 250 12.07 -13.97 -9.17
CA GLN A 250 13.49 -14.16 -8.86
C GLN A 250 14.35 -13.32 -9.80
N VAL A 251 14.91 -12.24 -9.27
CA VAL A 251 15.87 -11.39 -10.00
C VAL A 251 17.19 -12.15 -10.20
N SER A 252 17.56 -12.38 -11.45
CA SER A 252 18.73 -13.18 -11.80
C SER A 252 19.93 -12.33 -12.24
N SER A 253 19.69 -11.15 -12.82
CA SER A 253 20.74 -10.29 -13.34
C SER A 253 21.68 -9.75 -12.24
N PRO A 254 23.01 -9.97 -12.35
CA PRO A 254 23.98 -9.35 -11.45
C PRO A 254 23.97 -7.82 -11.54
N ARG A 255 23.72 -7.27 -12.74
CA ARG A 255 23.62 -5.82 -12.99
C ARG A 255 22.51 -5.22 -12.14
N VAL A 256 21.31 -5.80 -12.20
CA VAL A 256 20.16 -5.39 -11.37
C VAL A 256 20.45 -5.52 -9.88
N ARG A 257 21.06 -6.63 -9.44
CA ARG A 257 21.38 -6.86 -8.02
C ARG A 257 22.42 -5.90 -7.44
N SER A 258 23.20 -5.23 -8.27
CA SER A 258 24.20 -4.24 -7.85
C SER A 258 23.65 -2.83 -7.65
N LEU A 259 22.44 -2.57 -8.16
CA LEU A 259 21.82 -1.24 -8.14
C LEU A 259 20.91 -1.04 -6.92
N PRO A 260 20.62 0.23 -6.56
CA PRO A 260 19.62 0.56 -5.55
C PRO A 260 18.28 -0.12 -5.82
N ASN A 261 17.59 -0.52 -4.75
CA ASN A 261 16.30 -1.19 -4.85
C ASN A 261 15.25 -0.51 -3.95
N LEU A 262 14.00 -0.55 -4.41
CA LEU A 262 12.84 -0.07 -3.67
C LEU A 262 11.84 -1.22 -3.54
N ARG A 263 11.20 -1.28 -2.38
CA ARG A 263 10.19 -2.28 -2.10
C ARG A 263 8.98 -2.06 -3.03
N GLY A 264 8.40 -3.15 -3.52
CA GLY A 264 7.11 -3.10 -4.21
C GLY A 264 5.99 -2.65 -3.28
N ILE A 265 4.93 -2.08 -3.87
CA ILE A 265 3.77 -1.57 -3.16
C ILE A 265 2.54 -1.70 -4.04
N GLY A 266 1.42 -2.15 -3.47
CA GLY A 266 0.20 -2.37 -4.24
C GLY A 266 0.43 -3.27 -5.45
N GLN A 267 0.05 -2.77 -6.62
CA GLN A 267 0.22 -3.43 -7.92
C GLN A 267 1.52 -2.99 -8.64
N ILE A 268 2.52 -2.53 -7.89
CA ILE A 268 3.84 -2.16 -8.40
C ILE A 268 4.87 -3.15 -7.83
N PRO A 269 5.59 -3.90 -8.68
CA PRO A 269 6.60 -4.85 -8.20
C PRO A 269 7.80 -4.10 -7.60
N SER A 270 8.69 -4.79 -6.90
CA SER A 270 9.94 -4.14 -6.44
C SER A 270 10.73 -3.57 -7.62
N LEU A 271 11.51 -2.52 -7.37
CA LEU A 271 12.28 -1.85 -8.43
C LEU A 271 13.25 -2.81 -9.12
N ALA A 272 13.89 -3.72 -8.38
CA ALA A 272 14.75 -4.74 -8.97
C ALA A 272 13.99 -5.69 -9.90
N VAL A 273 12.77 -6.10 -9.54
CA VAL A 273 11.94 -6.92 -10.44
C VAL A 273 11.52 -6.11 -11.66
N ALA A 274 11.14 -4.84 -11.49
CA ALA A 274 10.82 -3.97 -12.61
C ALA A 274 12.03 -3.81 -13.56
N MET A 275 13.24 -3.61 -13.03
CA MET A 275 14.48 -3.57 -13.81
C MET A 275 14.76 -4.85 -14.57
N GLU A 276 14.52 -6.03 -13.99
CA GLU A 276 14.69 -7.28 -14.74
C GLU A 276 13.67 -7.38 -15.88
N LEU A 277 12.40 -7.09 -15.60
CA LEU A 277 11.29 -7.24 -16.54
C LEU A 277 11.27 -6.15 -17.63
N ASP A 278 11.87 -4.99 -17.38
CA ASP A 278 11.97 -3.85 -18.30
C ASP A 278 13.46 -3.53 -18.55
N SER A 279 14.16 -4.51 -19.13
CA SER A 279 15.58 -4.43 -19.50
C SER A 279 15.83 -4.53 -21.01
N ASP A 280 14.82 -4.21 -21.83
CA ASP A 280 14.94 -4.25 -23.28
C ASP A 280 16.07 -3.33 -23.77
N ALA A 281 17.09 -3.93 -24.40
CA ALA A 281 18.25 -3.22 -24.93
C ALA A 281 17.90 -2.25 -26.06
N GLY A 282 16.72 -2.39 -26.69
CA GLY A 282 16.21 -1.45 -27.69
C GLY A 282 15.58 -0.18 -27.13
N ASP A 283 15.26 -0.13 -25.83
CA ASP A 283 14.67 1.03 -25.17
C ASP A 283 15.70 1.69 -24.23
N PRO A 284 16.37 2.80 -24.64
CA PRO A 284 17.33 3.51 -23.79
C PRO A 284 16.67 4.20 -22.57
N ASN A 285 15.34 4.18 -22.52
CA ASN A 285 14.52 4.67 -21.44
C ASN A 285 13.86 3.56 -20.63
N ASN A 286 14.30 2.31 -20.78
CA ASN A 286 13.92 1.25 -19.87
C ASN A 286 14.34 1.60 -18.42
N ILE A 287 13.69 0.98 -17.43
CA ILE A 287 13.89 1.34 -16.03
C ILE A 287 15.32 1.04 -15.54
N LEU A 288 15.97 -0.01 -16.04
CA LEU A 288 17.35 -0.34 -15.69
C LEU A 288 18.32 0.80 -16.07
N GLU A 289 18.26 1.26 -17.33
CA GLU A 289 19.09 2.35 -17.83
C GLU A 289 18.80 3.68 -17.09
N LYS A 290 17.54 3.95 -16.74
CA LYS A 290 17.18 5.13 -15.95
C LYS A 290 17.78 5.08 -14.54
N ILE A 291 17.70 3.93 -13.86
CA ILE A 291 18.25 3.76 -12.51
C ILE A 291 19.77 3.85 -12.52
N GLU A 292 20.46 3.31 -13.51
CA GLU A 292 21.91 3.44 -13.60
C GLU A 292 22.36 4.88 -13.77
N ARG A 293 21.73 5.62 -14.69
CA ARG A 293 22.01 7.06 -14.86
C ARG A 293 21.75 7.84 -13.59
N PHE A 294 20.66 7.52 -12.87
CA PHE A 294 20.36 8.16 -11.60
C PHE A 294 21.40 7.81 -10.51
N HIS A 295 21.83 6.55 -10.45
CA HIS A 295 22.79 6.05 -9.46
C HIS A 295 24.20 6.63 -9.67
N GLN A 296 24.56 6.99 -10.90
CA GLN A 296 25.84 7.61 -11.25
C GLN A 296 25.92 9.10 -10.90
N LYS A 297 24.80 9.76 -10.57
CA LYS A 297 24.80 11.18 -10.18
C LYS A 297 25.67 11.39 -8.94
N SER A 298 26.50 12.42 -9.00
CA SER A 298 27.24 12.91 -7.84
C SER A 298 26.31 13.54 -6.79
N LEU A 299 26.81 13.66 -5.57
CA LEU A 299 26.07 14.33 -4.48
C LEU A 299 25.70 15.78 -4.86
N GLU A 300 26.59 16.46 -5.58
CA GLU A 300 26.36 17.81 -6.11
C GLU A 300 25.22 17.81 -7.14
N GLU A 301 25.24 16.93 -8.14
CA GLU A 301 24.16 16.87 -9.13
C GLU A 301 22.81 16.57 -8.49
N ILE A 302 22.78 15.71 -7.46
CA ILE A 302 21.54 15.41 -6.73
C ILE A 302 21.01 16.67 -6.04
N PHE A 303 21.81 17.28 -5.15
CA PHE A 303 21.33 18.33 -4.23
C PHE A 303 21.37 19.74 -4.79
N VAL A 304 22.27 20.03 -5.73
CA VAL A 304 22.34 21.33 -6.39
C VAL A 304 21.33 21.36 -7.54
N ASN A 305 21.16 20.30 -8.33
CA ASN A 305 20.20 20.32 -9.45
C ASN A 305 18.83 19.73 -9.07
N TYR A 306 18.21 20.26 -8.01
CA TYR A 306 16.98 19.71 -7.42
C TYR A 306 15.86 19.43 -8.44
N GLU A 307 15.48 20.42 -9.26
CA GLU A 307 14.37 20.28 -10.21
C GLU A 307 14.61 19.15 -11.21
N GLN A 308 15.83 19.05 -11.74
CA GLN A 308 16.20 17.97 -12.65
C GLN A 308 16.20 16.62 -11.94
N THR A 309 16.73 16.54 -10.71
CA THR A 309 16.74 15.32 -9.91
C THR A 309 15.31 14.82 -9.62
N GLN A 310 14.41 15.73 -9.27
CA GLN A 310 12.99 15.41 -9.07
C GLN A 310 12.32 14.96 -10.37
N ASN A 311 12.53 15.67 -11.47
CA ASN A 311 11.99 15.27 -12.76
C ASN A 311 12.51 13.90 -13.20
N ASP A 312 13.81 13.64 -13.07
CA ASP A 312 14.42 12.35 -13.38
C ASP A 312 13.76 11.22 -12.56
N PHE A 313 13.56 11.46 -11.25
CA PHE A 313 12.89 10.51 -10.38
C PHE A 313 11.42 10.31 -10.75
N VAL A 314 10.66 11.37 -11.05
CA VAL A 314 9.26 11.25 -11.47
C VAL A 314 9.12 10.42 -12.75
N GLN A 315 10.03 10.58 -13.71
CA GLN A 315 10.05 9.74 -14.92
C GLN A 315 10.37 8.27 -14.61
N ILE A 316 11.29 8.02 -13.66
CA ILE A 316 11.55 6.67 -13.13
C ILE A 316 10.27 6.12 -12.49
N PHE A 317 9.58 6.92 -11.68
CA PHE A 317 8.42 6.47 -10.91
C PHE A 317 7.23 6.12 -11.81
N TYR A 318 6.97 6.92 -12.85
CA TYR A 318 5.97 6.60 -13.86
C TYR A 318 6.28 5.31 -14.62
N ARG A 319 7.54 5.11 -15.05
CA ARG A 319 7.93 3.88 -15.75
C ARG A 319 7.87 2.67 -14.82
N TRP A 320 8.33 2.81 -13.57
CA TRP A 320 8.28 1.76 -12.55
C TRP A 320 6.84 1.30 -12.29
N ALA A 321 5.90 2.24 -12.18
CA ALA A 321 4.48 1.96 -12.03
C ALA A 321 3.77 1.56 -13.35
N ARG A 322 4.49 1.56 -14.49
CA ARG A 322 3.96 1.30 -15.85
C ARG A 322 2.84 2.26 -16.27
N VAL A 323 2.92 3.53 -15.86
CA VAL A 323 1.97 4.60 -16.22
C VAL A 323 2.59 5.68 -17.10
N ASP A 324 3.86 5.53 -17.50
CA ASP A 324 4.58 6.48 -18.35
C ASP A 324 3.92 6.71 -19.72
N LYS A 325 3.19 5.70 -20.23
CA LYS A 325 2.45 5.75 -21.50
C LYS A 325 1.01 6.24 -21.37
N VAL A 326 0.53 6.54 -20.17
CA VAL A 326 -0.82 7.11 -19.98
C VAL A 326 -0.81 8.56 -20.47
N ASP A 327 -1.76 8.91 -21.35
CA ASP A 327 -1.95 10.29 -21.82
C ASP A 327 -2.36 11.20 -20.63
N PRO A 328 -1.55 12.21 -20.29
CA PRO A 328 -1.79 13.11 -19.15
C PRO A 328 -3.17 13.77 -19.12
N ALA A 329 -3.83 13.95 -20.26
CA ALA A 329 -5.10 14.67 -20.37
C ALA A 329 -6.36 13.82 -20.09
N THR A 330 -6.20 12.50 -19.91
CA THR A 330 -7.33 11.55 -19.93
C THR A 330 -8.13 11.42 -18.62
N ARG A 331 -7.72 12.12 -17.55
CA ARG A 331 -8.37 12.04 -16.21
C ARG A 331 -8.95 13.38 -15.76
N GLY A 332 -9.33 14.21 -16.73
CA GLY A 332 -9.85 15.56 -16.52
C GLY A 332 -8.74 16.61 -16.45
N GLU A 333 -9.14 17.89 -16.40
CA GLU A 333 -8.21 19.02 -16.52
C GLU A 333 -7.46 19.35 -15.23
N ASN A 334 -7.87 18.76 -14.09
CA ASN A 334 -7.38 19.16 -12.77
C ASN A 334 -6.11 18.43 -12.34
N ILE A 335 -5.73 17.32 -12.99
CA ILE A 335 -4.59 16.49 -12.61
C ILE A 335 -4.01 15.75 -13.82
N ASP A 336 -2.70 15.55 -13.80
CA ASP A 336 -2.04 14.65 -14.75
C ASP A 336 -2.52 13.21 -14.54
N ALA A 337 -3.08 12.61 -15.59
CA ALA A 337 -3.61 11.26 -15.55
C ALA A 337 -2.61 10.21 -15.05
N ARG A 338 -1.31 10.42 -15.26
CA ARG A 338 -0.25 9.51 -14.78
C ARG A 338 -0.12 9.53 -13.26
N GLN A 339 -0.31 10.70 -12.62
CA GLN A 339 -0.25 10.83 -11.17
C GLN A 339 -1.35 10.03 -10.49
N ILE A 340 -2.59 10.18 -10.96
CA ILE A 340 -3.72 9.44 -10.39
C ILE A 340 -3.62 7.95 -10.71
N SER A 341 -3.21 7.59 -11.93
CA SER A 341 -3.01 6.17 -12.32
C SER A 341 -1.94 5.50 -11.47
N LEU A 342 -0.89 6.24 -11.10
CA LEU A 342 0.13 5.74 -10.17
C LEU A 342 -0.46 5.49 -8.78
N LEU A 343 -1.25 6.42 -8.25
CA LEU A 343 -1.89 6.25 -6.93
C LEU A 343 -2.84 5.05 -6.91
N GLU A 344 -3.57 4.81 -8.01
CA GLU A 344 -4.41 3.63 -8.17
C GLU A 344 -3.59 2.33 -8.14
N LYS A 345 -2.40 2.34 -8.73
CA LYS A 345 -1.46 1.20 -8.64
C LYS A 345 -0.92 1.02 -7.23
N VAL A 346 -0.63 2.11 -6.51
CA VAL A 346 -0.17 2.06 -5.12
C VAL A 346 -1.25 1.55 -4.17
N SER A 347 -2.50 1.98 -4.35
CA SER A 347 -3.64 1.58 -3.50
C SER A 347 -4.19 0.19 -3.83
N GLY A 348 -3.94 -0.30 -5.05
CA GLY A 348 -4.59 -1.50 -5.58
C GLY A 348 -6.05 -1.28 -6.00
N GLU A 349 -6.52 -0.02 -6.00
CA GLU A 349 -7.90 0.33 -6.28
C GLU A 349 -8.02 1.48 -7.28
N PRO A 350 -9.00 1.45 -8.19
CA PRO A 350 -9.27 2.59 -9.05
C PRO A 350 -9.83 3.77 -8.24
N PHE A 351 -9.42 4.97 -8.60
CA PHE A 351 -9.91 6.19 -8.00
C PHE A 351 -11.41 6.35 -8.30
N ARG A 352 -12.15 6.71 -7.26
CA ARG A 352 -13.59 6.95 -7.31
C ARG A 352 -13.93 8.13 -6.39
N GLN A 353 -14.29 9.26 -6.99
CA GLN A 353 -14.91 10.36 -6.29
C GLN A 353 -16.43 10.18 -6.23
N LEU A 354 -17.04 10.41 -5.07
CA LEU A 354 -18.47 10.16 -4.81
C LEU A 354 -18.88 8.71 -5.16
N GLY A 355 -17.95 7.76 -5.06
CA GLY A 355 -18.20 6.35 -5.38
C GLY A 355 -18.10 5.99 -6.86
N PHE A 356 -18.37 6.88 -7.83
CA PHE A 356 -18.42 6.48 -9.25
C PHE A 356 -17.61 7.34 -10.21
N LEU A 357 -17.27 8.58 -9.84
CA LEU A 357 -16.55 9.49 -10.74
C LEU A 357 -15.08 9.09 -10.80
N GLN A 358 -14.60 8.81 -12.00
CA GLN A 358 -13.22 8.39 -12.23
C GLN A 358 -12.27 9.58 -12.44
N ASN A 359 -12.80 10.78 -12.71
CA ASN A 359 -12.03 11.99 -12.96
C ASN A 359 -12.08 12.90 -11.73
N PRO A 360 -10.93 13.20 -11.09
CA PRO A 360 -10.90 14.07 -9.92
C PRO A 360 -11.38 15.50 -10.23
N ARG A 361 -12.36 15.99 -9.45
CA ARG A 361 -12.72 17.42 -9.37
C ARG A 361 -11.62 18.21 -8.62
N PRO A 362 -11.60 19.56 -8.68
CA PRO A 362 -10.48 20.37 -8.18
C PRO A 362 -9.96 19.99 -6.78
N ASN A 363 -10.85 19.83 -5.79
CA ASN A 363 -10.43 19.48 -4.41
C ASN A 363 -9.83 18.07 -4.32
N ALA A 364 -10.44 17.08 -4.98
CA ALA A 364 -9.92 15.71 -4.99
C ALA A 364 -8.61 15.60 -5.77
N ALA A 365 -8.48 16.37 -6.86
CA ALA A 365 -7.25 16.49 -7.63
C ALA A 365 -6.12 17.10 -6.79
N HIS A 366 -6.42 18.14 -6.02
CA HIS A 366 -5.44 18.77 -5.12
C HIS A 366 -4.87 17.78 -4.10
N LEU A 367 -5.74 17.05 -3.40
CA LEU A 367 -5.30 16.03 -2.44
C LEU A 367 -4.52 14.90 -3.12
N SER A 368 -4.97 14.45 -4.28
CA SER A 368 -4.27 13.42 -5.07
C SER A 368 -2.87 13.87 -5.49
N LYS A 369 -2.71 15.13 -5.93
CA LYS A 369 -1.39 15.70 -6.23
C LYS A 369 -0.47 15.70 -5.00
N GLN A 370 -1.00 16.07 -3.83
CA GLN A 370 -0.24 16.03 -2.59
C GLN A 370 0.22 14.61 -2.25
N ALA A 371 -0.66 13.62 -2.31
CA ALA A 371 -0.30 12.22 -2.10
C ALA A 371 0.75 11.71 -3.09
N PHE A 372 0.64 12.10 -4.36
CA PHE A 372 1.62 11.77 -5.38
C PHE A 372 3.01 12.34 -5.07
N ILE A 373 3.10 13.64 -4.78
CA ILE A 373 4.36 14.33 -4.44
C ILE A 373 5.02 13.62 -3.26
N LYS A 374 4.23 13.42 -2.21
CA LYS A 374 4.61 12.73 -0.99
C LYS A 374 5.15 11.31 -1.21
N ALA A 375 4.46 10.51 -2.03
CA ALA A 375 4.95 9.19 -2.41
C ALA A 375 6.23 9.27 -3.25
N ALA A 376 6.33 10.25 -4.15
CA ALA A 376 7.52 10.44 -4.98
C ALA A 376 8.73 10.82 -4.12
N ASP A 377 8.61 11.77 -3.20
CA ASP A 377 9.72 12.21 -2.34
C ASP A 377 10.21 11.11 -1.41
N ALA A 378 9.30 10.34 -0.81
CA ALA A 378 9.64 9.21 0.06
C ALA A 378 10.45 8.13 -0.68
N ASN A 379 10.06 7.81 -1.92
CA ASN A 379 10.78 6.84 -2.73
C ASN A 379 12.07 7.41 -3.32
N ALA A 380 12.09 8.68 -3.71
CA ALA A 380 13.28 9.39 -4.17
C ALA A 380 14.35 9.42 -3.08
N ALA A 381 13.98 9.77 -1.84
CA ALA A 381 14.90 9.82 -0.72
C ALA A 381 15.54 8.45 -0.42
N GLN A 382 14.74 7.38 -0.49
CA GLN A 382 15.25 6.01 -0.35
C GLN A 382 16.19 5.59 -1.48
N LEU A 383 15.93 6.04 -2.71
CA LEU A 383 16.83 5.76 -3.84
C LEU A 383 18.13 6.56 -3.72
N ILE A 384 18.03 7.84 -3.36
CA ILE A 384 19.16 8.77 -3.18
C ILE A 384 20.11 8.30 -2.08
N VAL A 385 19.60 7.84 -0.93
CA VAL A 385 20.46 7.38 0.19
C VAL A 385 21.21 6.08 -0.13
N GLN A 386 20.73 5.28 -1.07
CA GLN A 386 21.42 4.07 -1.55
C GLN A 386 22.54 4.39 -2.56
N GLY A 387 22.60 5.63 -3.06
CA GLY A 387 23.66 6.16 -3.92
C GLY A 387 24.46 7.27 -3.24
N ALA A 388 24.77 8.34 -3.99
CA ALA A 388 25.62 9.43 -3.51
C ALA A 388 25.03 10.20 -2.31
N GLY A 389 23.70 10.21 -2.13
CA GLY A 389 23.03 10.86 -1.00
C GLY A 389 23.38 10.26 0.36
N ARG A 390 23.96 9.06 0.39
CA ARG A 390 24.59 8.50 1.58
C ARG A 390 25.67 9.40 2.16
N GLY A 391 26.38 10.14 1.31
CA GLY A 391 27.49 11.03 1.68
C GLY A 391 27.07 12.27 2.48
N LEU A 392 25.77 12.52 2.67
CA LEU A 392 25.28 13.53 3.63
C LEU A 392 25.36 13.09 5.08
N PHE A 393 25.59 11.81 5.34
CA PHE A 393 25.60 11.26 6.68
C PHE A 393 27.00 10.80 7.06
N LEU A 394 27.36 11.01 8.33
CA LEU A 394 28.51 10.37 8.95
C LEU A 394 28.24 8.87 9.06
N GLY A 395 29.18 8.08 8.55
CA GLY A 395 29.10 6.63 8.55
C GLY A 395 28.33 6.07 7.34
N GLN A 396 27.67 4.93 7.56
CA GLN A 396 27.19 4.07 6.49
C GLN A 396 25.74 3.66 6.78
N PRO A 397 24.76 4.61 6.66
CA PRO A 397 23.36 4.31 6.95
C PRO A 397 22.90 3.11 6.10
N ARG A 398 22.11 2.23 6.71
CA ARG A 398 21.55 1.04 6.07
C ARG A 398 20.06 1.21 5.96
N LEU A 399 19.53 1.05 4.75
CA LEU A 399 18.09 1.02 4.50
C LEU A 399 17.60 -0.41 4.65
N SER A 400 16.60 -0.62 5.51
CA SER A 400 15.89 -1.89 5.60
C SER A 400 14.93 -1.99 4.42
N PHE A 401 15.13 -2.97 3.54
CA PHE A 401 14.23 -3.22 2.41
C PHE A 401 12.81 -3.57 2.87
N ALA A 402 12.68 -4.33 3.97
CA ALA A 402 11.39 -4.78 4.47
C ALA A 402 10.55 -3.64 5.07
N SER A 403 11.20 -2.70 5.77
CA SER A 403 10.51 -1.60 6.47
C SER A 403 10.65 -0.24 5.82
N ALA A 404 11.45 -0.11 4.75
CA ALA A 404 11.78 1.16 4.11
C ALA A 404 12.38 2.21 5.08
N ARG A 405 13.04 1.76 6.17
CA ARG A 405 13.58 2.63 7.23
C ARG A 405 15.09 2.53 7.34
N LEU A 406 15.74 3.64 7.68
CA LEU A 406 17.14 3.63 8.08
C LEU A 406 17.31 2.94 9.44
N THR A 407 18.30 2.05 9.53
CA THR A 407 18.57 1.23 10.74
C THR A 407 19.70 1.79 11.62
N TYR A 408 20.01 3.09 11.54
CA TYR A 408 21.13 3.69 12.28
C TYR A 408 20.83 5.15 12.65
N PRO A 409 21.33 5.66 13.80
CA PRO A 409 21.31 7.10 14.06
C PRO A 409 22.30 7.79 13.10
N ALA A 410 21.81 8.18 11.94
CA ALA A 410 22.61 8.85 10.92
C ALA A 410 22.85 10.30 11.37
N ARG A 411 24.07 10.61 11.82
CA ARG A 411 24.50 11.99 12.08
C ARG A 411 24.79 12.66 10.74
N LEU A 412 24.53 13.96 10.62
CA LEU A 412 24.84 14.70 9.38
C LEU A 412 26.33 15.02 9.27
N ASP A 413 26.88 14.87 8.06
CA ASP A 413 28.19 15.40 7.69
C ASP A 413 28.02 16.88 7.31
N MET A 414 28.20 17.76 8.31
CA MET A 414 28.00 19.19 8.11
C MET A 414 29.05 19.83 7.21
N ASP A 415 30.24 19.23 7.08
CA ASP A 415 31.25 19.73 6.14
C ASP A 415 30.76 19.53 4.70
N LYS A 416 30.18 18.36 4.41
CA LYS A 416 29.55 18.07 3.11
C LYS A 416 28.31 18.92 2.85
N VAL A 417 27.44 19.10 3.85
CA VAL A 417 26.27 20.00 3.73
C VAL A 417 26.70 21.43 3.39
N ASN A 418 27.72 21.95 4.08
CA ASN A 418 28.23 23.30 3.85
C ASN A 418 28.93 23.43 2.47
N GLU A 419 29.66 22.40 2.04
CA GLU A 419 30.25 22.34 0.69
C GLU A 419 29.16 22.47 -0.40
N LEU A 420 28.06 21.70 -0.27
CA LEU A 420 26.93 21.78 -1.18
C LEU A 420 26.25 23.15 -1.15
N ALA A 421 26.06 23.72 0.04
CA ALA A 421 25.46 25.05 0.18
C ALA A 421 26.31 26.14 -0.53
N MET A 422 27.65 26.05 -0.48
CA MET A 422 28.53 26.95 -1.21
C MET A 422 28.41 26.77 -2.73
N LYS A 423 28.36 25.52 -3.21
CA LYS A 423 28.18 25.20 -4.64
C LYS A 423 26.83 25.68 -5.17
N ALA A 424 25.76 25.42 -4.41
CA ALA A 424 24.42 25.94 -4.72
C ALA A 424 24.42 27.47 -4.79
N ARG A 425 25.06 28.14 -3.83
CA ARG A 425 25.17 29.61 -3.82
C ARG A 425 25.91 30.15 -5.04
N ALA A 426 26.98 29.47 -5.45
CA ALA A 426 27.74 29.86 -6.63
C ALA A 426 26.92 29.73 -7.93
N LYS A 427 26.04 28.72 -8.01
CA LYS A 427 25.19 28.49 -9.18
C LYS A 427 23.99 29.43 -9.26
N TYR A 428 23.29 29.61 -8.14
CA TYR A 428 21.94 30.17 -8.10
C TYR A 428 21.86 31.57 -7.45
N GLY A 429 22.92 32.00 -6.76
CA GLY A 429 22.90 33.27 -6.01
C GLY A 429 21.95 33.23 -4.81
N LYS A 430 21.69 34.40 -4.19
CA LYS A 430 21.03 34.49 -2.87
C LYS A 430 19.54 34.12 -2.86
N ARG A 431 18.80 34.34 -3.96
CA ARG A 431 17.33 34.22 -3.98
C ARG A 431 16.86 32.77 -3.99
N GLU A 432 17.62 31.90 -4.63
CA GLU A 432 17.31 30.49 -4.84
C GLU A 432 17.95 29.57 -3.77
N MET A 433 18.77 30.12 -2.87
CA MET A 433 19.35 29.37 -1.75
C MET A 433 18.30 28.76 -0.83
N LEU A 434 17.12 29.36 -0.71
CA LEU A 434 16.03 28.77 0.07
C LEU A 434 15.55 27.44 -0.55
N LEU A 435 15.53 27.33 -1.89
CA LEU A 435 15.11 26.12 -2.60
C LEU A 435 16.11 24.96 -2.37
N PHE A 436 17.41 25.26 -2.34
CA PHE A 436 18.43 24.28 -1.95
C PHE A 436 18.15 23.71 -0.56
N TRP A 437 17.90 24.58 0.43
CA TRP A 437 17.61 24.14 1.80
C TRP A 437 16.28 23.41 1.90
N VAL A 438 15.25 23.86 1.17
CA VAL A 438 13.97 23.15 1.04
C VAL A 438 14.23 21.72 0.57
N PHE A 439 15.08 21.51 -0.44
CA PHE A 439 15.35 20.16 -0.91
C PHE A 439 16.09 19.30 0.13
N VAL A 440 17.12 19.85 0.78
CA VAL A 440 17.86 19.14 1.84
C VAL A 440 16.90 18.72 2.97
N ILE A 441 16.06 19.65 3.43
CA ILE A 441 15.08 19.38 4.50
C ILE A 441 14.03 18.37 4.04
N LYS A 442 13.50 18.49 2.82
CA LYS A 442 12.53 17.56 2.25
C LYS A 442 13.09 16.14 2.14
N TYR A 443 14.35 16.00 1.72
CA TYR A 443 15.06 14.73 1.69
C TYR A 443 15.19 14.11 3.08
N LEU A 444 15.61 14.89 4.09
CA LEU A 444 15.75 14.41 5.47
C LEU A 444 14.41 14.03 6.09
N ASP A 445 13.38 14.84 5.87
CA ASP A 445 12.03 14.58 6.37
C ASP A 445 11.43 13.32 5.74
N SER A 446 11.57 13.17 4.43
CA SER A 446 11.08 12.00 3.69
C SER A 446 11.80 10.71 4.09
N LEU A 447 13.06 10.80 4.51
CA LEU A 447 13.89 9.63 4.82
C LEU A 447 13.82 9.19 6.29
N ILE A 448 13.78 10.14 7.22
CA ILE A 448 13.86 9.88 8.67
C ILE A 448 12.69 10.51 9.42
N GLY A 449 12.16 11.64 8.93
CA GLY A 449 11.33 12.58 9.66
C GLY A 449 12.21 13.65 10.30
N ILE A 450 11.93 14.93 10.00
CA ILE A 450 12.78 16.05 10.43
C ILE A 450 12.83 16.15 11.96
N ASP A 451 11.75 15.77 12.63
CA ASP A 451 11.63 15.69 14.09
C ASP A 451 12.51 14.62 14.74
N LYS A 452 12.93 13.62 13.95
CA LYS A 452 13.78 12.51 14.39
C LYS A 452 15.25 12.69 14.04
N VAL A 453 15.59 13.75 13.32
CA VAL A 453 16.98 14.15 13.11
C VAL A 453 17.58 14.55 14.46
N HIS A 454 18.86 14.20 14.68
CA HIS A 454 19.52 14.49 15.94
C HIS A 454 19.49 15.99 16.26
N VAL A 455 19.14 16.33 17.50
CA VAL A 455 18.91 17.73 17.93
C VAL A 455 20.08 18.67 17.63
N GLN A 456 21.32 18.20 17.75
CA GLN A 456 22.50 19.01 17.43
C GLN A 456 22.64 19.26 15.92
N ASP A 457 22.25 18.30 15.09
CA ASP A 457 22.35 18.42 13.64
C ASP A 457 21.28 19.38 13.12
N LEU A 458 20.08 19.37 13.72
CA LEU A 458 19.05 20.39 13.48
C LEU A 458 19.55 21.81 13.79
N LYS A 459 20.21 22.01 14.95
CA LYS A 459 20.82 23.32 15.29
C LYS A 459 21.88 23.75 14.27
N ASN A 460 22.71 22.81 13.82
CA ASN A 460 23.76 23.10 12.85
C ASN A 460 23.17 23.46 11.47
N LEU A 461 22.13 22.74 11.04
CA LEU A 461 21.37 23.06 9.83
C LEU A 461 20.72 24.44 9.91
N ASP A 462 20.04 24.76 11.02
CA ASP A 462 19.43 26.08 11.23
C ASP A 462 20.47 27.21 11.09
N ASN A 463 21.66 27.02 11.68
CA ASN A 463 22.76 27.97 11.56
C ASN A 463 23.23 28.13 10.11
N ALA A 464 23.41 27.03 9.38
CA ALA A 464 23.85 27.06 7.98
C ALA A 464 22.81 27.74 7.06
N ILE A 465 21.51 27.46 7.28
CA ILE A 465 20.40 28.14 6.58
C ILE A 465 20.47 29.64 6.85
N SER A 466 20.57 30.03 8.12
CA SER A 466 20.58 31.44 8.54
C SER A 466 21.74 32.25 7.95
N GLN A 467 22.90 31.62 7.81
CA GLN A 467 24.11 32.25 7.26
C GLN A 467 24.03 32.47 5.75
N THR A 468 23.32 31.60 5.04
CA THR A 468 23.20 31.66 3.57
C THR A 468 21.95 32.40 3.11
N VAL A 469 20.88 32.34 3.90
CA VAL A 469 19.60 33.04 3.71
C VAL A 469 19.23 33.77 5.01
N PRO A 470 19.62 35.05 5.17
CA PRO A 470 19.33 35.82 6.37
C PRO A 470 17.83 35.80 6.71
N GLY A 471 17.52 35.52 7.98
CA GLY A 471 16.14 35.44 8.48
C GLY A 471 15.44 34.08 8.24
N ALA A 472 15.98 33.21 7.39
CA ALA A 472 15.42 31.87 7.20
C ALA A 472 15.90 30.89 8.29
N ARG A 473 15.07 29.88 8.54
CA ARG A 473 15.30 28.74 9.44
C ARG A 473 14.72 27.48 8.80
N ILE A 474 14.92 26.31 9.42
CA ILE A 474 14.26 25.06 9.04
C ILE A 474 12.74 25.26 8.95
N LYS A 475 12.13 25.99 9.90
CA LYS A 475 10.69 26.31 9.85
C LYS A 475 10.29 27.04 8.58
N SER A 476 11.11 27.98 8.10
CA SER A 476 10.85 28.71 6.84
C SER A 476 10.83 27.75 5.64
N ALA A 477 11.76 26.80 5.60
CA ALA A 477 11.79 25.77 4.56
C ALA A 477 10.59 24.82 4.66
N MET A 478 10.20 24.39 5.86
CA MET A 478 9.01 23.55 6.08
C MET A 478 7.72 24.27 5.68
N THR A 479 7.55 25.54 6.04
CA THR A 479 6.39 26.34 5.61
C THR A 479 6.37 26.52 4.09
N TYR A 480 7.52 26.63 3.44
CA TYR A 480 7.59 26.65 1.98
C TYR A 480 7.16 25.31 1.36
N ILE A 481 7.59 24.18 1.93
CA ILE A 481 7.15 22.84 1.50
C ILE A 481 5.63 22.71 1.64
N GLU A 482 5.08 23.08 2.80
CA GLU A 482 3.63 23.10 3.04
C GLU A 482 2.92 24.00 2.05
N TRP A 483 3.47 25.19 1.78
CA TRP A 483 2.91 26.11 0.79
C TRP A 483 2.96 25.55 -0.62
N GLU A 484 4.06 24.97 -1.10
CA GLU A 484 4.11 24.33 -2.44
C GLU A 484 3.10 23.18 -2.55
N GLU A 485 2.98 22.37 -1.49
CA GLU A 485 1.95 21.33 -1.41
C GLU A 485 0.54 21.93 -1.48
N HIS A 486 0.32 23.12 -0.94
CA HIS A 486 -0.98 23.81 -0.91
C HIS A 486 -1.28 24.74 -2.10
N ALA A 487 -0.27 25.31 -2.76
CA ALA A 487 -0.36 26.36 -3.77
C ALA A 487 -0.68 25.85 -5.18
N ASN A 488 -0.66 24.53 -5.39
CA ASN A 488 -1.18 23.85 -6.57
C ASN A 488 -2.72 23.99 -6.78
N ARG A 489 -3.34 25.04 -6.21
CA ARG A 489 -4.73 25.44 -6.46
C ARG A 489 -4.88 26.32 -7.70
N HIS A 490 -3.89 27.15 -8.04
CA HIS A 490 -3.95 28.06 -9.19
C HIS A 490 -2.57 28.18 -9.87
N THR A 491 -2.57 28.32 -11.19
CA THR A 491 -1.44 28.41 -12.14
C THR A 491 -0.23 29.27 -11.71
N GLN A 492 0.95 28.93 -12.25
CA GLN A 492 2.19 29.72 -12.47
C GLN A 492 2.34 31.03 -11.66
N PHE A 493 3.40 31.17 -10.85
CA PHE A 493 3.90 32.51 -10.51
C PHE A 493 5.42 32.66 -10.40
N ASP A 494 5.83 33.81 -10.93
CA ASP A 494 7.11 34.49 -11.02
C ASP A 494 7.65 34.94 -9.65
N PHE A 495 8.97 34.77 -9.44
CA PHE A 495 9.72 35.12 -8.23
C PHE A 495 9.88 36.64 -7.98
N SER A 496 9.18 37.49 -8.71
CA SER A 496 9.40 38.95 -8.71
C SER A 496 8.71 39.72 -7.56
N THR A 497 7.76 39.13 -6.82
CA THR A 497 6.91 39.89 -5.86
C THR A 497 7.16 39.69 -4.36
N TYR A 498 8.08 38.81 -3.93
CA TYR A 498 8.54 38.80 -2.53
C TYR A 498 9.70 39.80 -2.34
N SER A 499 9.36 41.08 -2.26
CA SER A 499 10.25 42.09 -1.67
C SER A 499 10.17 41.96 -0.14
N TYR A 500 11.28 41.57 0.48
CA TYR A 500 11.46 41.57 1.92
C TYR A 500 11.22 42.96 2.52
N HIS A 501 10.31 43.04 3.50
CA HIS A 501 10.36 44.02 4.59
C HIS A 501 10.58 43.28 5.90
#